data_AF-A0AAX2DN43-F1
#
_entry.id   AF-A0AAX2DN43-F1
#
_cell.length_a   1.000
_cell.length_b   1.000
_cell.length_c   1.000
_cell.angle_alpha   90.00
_cell.angle_beta   90.00
_cell.angle_gamma   90.00
#
_symmetry.space_group_name_H-M   'P 1'
#
loop_
_entity.id
_entity.type
_entity.pdbx_description
1 polymer ?
#
loop_
_entity_poly.entity_id
_entity_poly.type
_entity_poly.pdbx_seq_one_letter_code
_entity_poly.pdbx_strand_id
1 'polypeptide(L)' 'MRISKPAYLALLVVGLVFVFLGLSNIGISFFWDFSDLENLMVGLFLIFIGLVTLRIRYLIKKRG' A
#
# COMPACT_ATOMS: atom_id res chain seq x y z
N MET A 1 8.13 -19.54 -11.71
CA MET A 1 9.29 -18.64 -11.58
C MET A 1 9.64 -18.50 -10.10
N ARG A 2 10.85 -18.90 -9.67
CA ARG A 2 11.33 -18.62 -8.31
C ARG A 2 11.67 -17.13 -8.23
N ILE A 3 10.88 -16.36 -7.48
CA ILE A 3 11.17 -14.95 -7.24
C ILE A 3 12.40 -14.86 -6.33
N SER A 4 13.35 -13.97 -6.69
CA SER A 4 14.57 -13.78 -5.92
C SER A 4 14.25 -13.15 -4.55
N LYS A 5 15.01 -13.52 -3.51
CA LYS A 5 14.92 -12.90 -2.17
C LYS A 5 14.85 -11.35 -2.21
N PRO A 6 15.66 -10.63 -3.01
CA PRO A 6 15.56 -9.16 -3.09
C PRO A 6 14.22 -8.68 -3.67
N ALA A 7 13.69 -9.35 -4.70
CA ALA A 7 12.40 -8.97 -5.27
C ALA A 7 11.23 -9.17 -4.29
N TYR A 8 11.30 -10.21 -3.44
CA TYR A 8 10.31 -10.44 -2.39
C TYR A 8 10.33 -9.35 -1.29
N LEU A 9 11.52 -8.86 -0.97
CA LEU A 9 11.72 -7.80 0.02
C LEU A 9 11.30 -6.44 -0.56
N ALA A 10 11.57 -6.20 -1.85
CA ALA A 10 11.07 -5.04 -2.57
C ALA A 10 9.53 -4.98 -2.56
N LEU A 11 8.85 -6.09 -2.83
CA LEU A 11 7.38 -6.15 -2.74
C LEU A 11 6.84 -5.85 -1.34
N LEU A 12 7.58 -6.21 -0.28
CA LEU A 12 7.19 -5.85 1.08
C LEU A 12 7.30 -4.34 1.29
N VAL A 13 8.46 -3.78 0.96
CA VAL A 13 8.77 -2.36 1.17
C VAL A 13 7.80 -1.50 0.37
N VAL A 14 7.61 -1.81 -0.92
CA VAL A 14 6.69 -1.08 -1.81
C VAL A 14 5.26 -1.14 -1.26
N GLY A 15 4.79 -2.32 -0.85
CA GLY A 15 3.44 -2.47 -0.27
C GLY A 15 3.25 -1.63 1.00
N LEU A 16 4.24 -1.61 1.89
CA LEU A 16 4.22 -0.80 3.11
C LEU A 16 4.27 0.71 2.82
N VAL A 17 5.07 1.15 1.84
CA VAL A 17 5.14 2.55 1.42
C VAL A 17 3.77 3.04 0.93
N PHE A 18 3.09 2.25 0.10
CA PHE A 18 1.75 2.60 -0.37
C PHE A 18 0.72 2.70 0.77
N VAL A 19 0.76 1.78 1.74
CA VAL A 19 -0.11 1.85 2.92
C VAL A 19 0.20 3.10 3.74
N PHE A 20 1.47 3.42 3.96
CA PHE A 20 1.89 4.58 4.74
C PHE A 20 1.46 5.90 4.07
N LEU A 21 1.66 6.03 2.77
CA LEU A 21 1.21 7.19 1.99
C LEU A 21 -0.32 7.31 2.04
N GLY A 22 -1.03 6.19 1.88
CA GLY A 22 -2.48 6.18 1.94
C GLY A 22 -3.03 6.63 3.30
N LEU A 23 -2.47 6.11 4.40
CA LEU A 23 -2.82 6.55 5.76
C LEU A 23 -2.49 8.02 6.00
N SER A 24 -1.38 8.51 5.45
CA SER A 24 -0.98 9.92 5.55
C SER A 24 -1.99 10.82 4.83
N ASN A 25 -2.40 10.48 3.62
CA ASN A 25 -3.42 11.22 2.86
C ASN A 25 -4.78 11.23 3.56
N ILE A 26 -5.20 10.09 4.12
CA ILE A 26 -6.41 10.00 4.94
C ILE A 26 -6.27 10.89 6.19
N GLY A 27 -5.12 10.86 6.86
CA GLY A 27 -4.84 11.72 8.01
C GLY A 27 -4.89 13.20 7.67
N ILE A 28 -4.34 13.61 6.53
CA ILE A 28 -4.41 15.01 6.05
C ILE A 28 -5.87 15.42 5.83
N SER A 29 -6.67 14.58 5.17
CA SER A 29 -8.11 14.81 4.96
C SER A 29 -8.87 14.95 6.29
N PHE A 30 -8.52 14.15 7.32
CA PHE A 30 -9.21 14.21 8.61
C PHE A 30 -8.73 15.28 9.58
N PHE A 31 -7.45 15.67 9.55
CA PHE A 31 -6.87 16.54 10.57
C PHE A 31 -6.50 17.94 10.06
N TRP A 32 -6.33 18.10 8.75
CA TRP A 32 -5.85 19.34 8.15
C TRP A 32 -6.86 19.97 7.18
N ASP A 33 -7.52 19.19 6.33
CA ASP A 33 -8.47 19.70 5.34
C ASP A 33 -9.77 18.86 5.26
N PHE A 34 -10.69 19.16 6.17
CA PHE A 34 -11.93 18.41 6.44
C PHE A 34 -12.91 18.30 5.25
N SER A 35 -12.74 19.08 4.18
CA SER A 35 -13.59 19.00 2.97
C SER A 35 -12.91 18.29 1.81
N ASP A 36 -11.66 17.87 1.96
CA ASP A 36 -10.89 17.37 0.83
C ASP A 36 -11.14 15.87 0.61
N LEU A 37 -12.29 15.59 -0.02
CA LEU A 37 -12.70 14.25 -0.45
C LEU A 37 -11.66 13.64 -1.41
N GLU A 38 -10.93 14.46 -2.16
CA GLU A 38 -9.89 13.99 -3.08
C GLU A 38 -8.77 13.30 -2.31
N ASN A 39 -8.30 13.91 -1.21
CA ASN A 39 -7.28 13.31 -0.36
C ASN A 39 -7.73 12.00 0.28
N LEU A 40 -9.01 11.91 0.68
CA LEU A 40 -9.58 10.67 1.18
C LEU A 40 -9.61 9.57 0.10
N MET A 41 -10.06 9.91 -1.12
CA MET A 41 -10.13 8.98 -2.25
C MET A 41 -8.74 8.50 -2.67
N VAL A 42 -7.77 9.40 -2.80
CA VAL A 42 -6.37 9.08 -3.11
C VAL A 42 -5.78 8.19 -2.01
N GLY A 43 -6.04 8.52 -0.74
CA GLY A 43 -5.56 7.75 0.39
C GLY A 43 -6.10 6.31 0.40
N LEU A 44 -7.40 6.13 0.18
CA LEU A 44 -8.02 4.81 0.07
C LEU A 44 -7.48 4.01 -1.13
N PHE A 45 -7.24 4.68 -2.27
CA PHE A 45 -6.67 4.05 -3.44
C PHE A 45 -5.24 3.56 -3.20
N LEU A 46 -4.41 4.35 -2.53
CA LEU A 46 -3.04 3.98 -2.15
C LEU A 46 -3.03 2.80 -1.17
N ILE A 47 -3.94 2.80 -0.16
CA ILE A 47 -4.11 1.64 0.73
C ILE A 47 -4.50 0.40 -0.06
N PHE A 48 -5.44 0.51 -1.00
CA PHE A 48 -5.87 -0.61 -1.83
C PHE A 48 -4.69 -1.21 -2.62
N ILE A 49 -3.89 -0.38 -3.29
CA ILE A 49 -2.67 -0.83 -3.99
C ILE A 49 -1.72 -1.53 -3.02
N GLY A 50 -1.42 -0.90 -1.88
CA GLY A 50 -0.50 -1.47 -0.89
C GLY A 50 -0.96 -2.84 -0.38
N LEU A 51 -2.25 -2.99 -0.07
CA LEU A 51 -2.84 -4.26 0.35
C LEU A 51 -2.79 -5.32 -0.76
N VAL A 52 -3.08 -4.95 -2.00
CA VAL A 52 -2.97 -5.85 -3.17
C VAL A 52 -1.53 -6.33 -3.35
N THR A 53 -0.54 -5.43 -3.27
CA THR A 53 0.88 -5.77 -3.36
C THR A 53 1.29 -6.74 -2.25
N LEU A 54 0.89 -6.48 -1.00
CA LEU A 54 1.17 -7.36 0.14
C LEU A 54 0.47 -8.72 -0.01
N ARG A 55 -0.74 -8.75 -0.54
CA ARG A 55 -1.49 -9.99 -0.80
C ARG A 55 -0.84 -10.81 -1.91
N ILE A 56 -0.42 -10.19 -3.01
CA ILE A 56 0.33 -10.84 -4.10
C ILE A 56 1.62 -11.45 -3.53
N ARG A 57 2.37 -10.67 -2.74
CA ARG A 57 3.57 -11.15 -2.05
C ARG A 57 3.29 -12.36 -1.15
N TYR A 58 2.19 -12.34 -0.40
CA TYR A 58 1.79 -13.47 0.44
C TYR A 58 1.46 -14.73 -0.39
N LEU A 59 0.71 -14.57 -1.48
CA LEU A 59 0.37 -15.67 -2.38
C LEU A 59 1.60 -16.27 -3.06
N ILE A 60 2.57 -15.43 -3.44
CA ILE A 60 3.88 -15.87 -3.94
C ILE A 60 4.60 -16.72 -2.87
N LYS A 61 4.67 -16.24 -1.62
CA LYS A 61 5.30 -16.99 -0.52
C LYS A 61 4.64 -18.35 -0.30
N LYS A 62 3.31 -18.41 -0.37
CA LYS A 62 2.54 -19.65 -0.15
C LYS A 62 2.73 -20.68 -1.29
N ARG A 63 3.03 -20.24 -2.51
CA ARG A 63 3.19 -21.10 -3.69
C ARG A 63 4.63 -21.57 -3.95
N GLY A 64 5.61 -21.02 -3.22
CA GLY A 64 7.03 -21.40 -3.30
C GLY A 64 7.43 -22.34 -2.19
#